data_AF-A0A3P6BZ50-F1
#
_entry.id   AF-A0A3P6BZ50-F1
#
_cell.length_a   1.000
_cell.length_b   1.000
_cell.length_c   1.000
_cell.angle_alpha   90.00
_cell.angle_beta   90.00
_cell.angle_gamma   90.00
#
_symmetry.space_group_name_H-M   'P 1'
#
loop_
_entity.id
_entity.type
_entity.pdbx_description
1 polymer ?
#
loop_
_entity_poly.entity_id
_entity_poly.type
_entity_poly.pdbx_seq_one_letter_code
_entity_poly.pdbx_strand_id
1 'polypeptide(L)'
;MFAVENGLQGDPRLQTISDAIRVIPHFPKTGIMFQDITTLLLDPVAFKHVVDIFVDRYKHMNISLVAGVEARGFIFGPPIALAIGAKFVPLRKPGKLPGRVISEDYELEYGNDRLEMSMEAVKTHERALVIDDLVATGGTLSASINLLERAGAEVVECACVVGLPKFKGECRLKGKPLYVLVEPSQDIRIESSLHLLRRQRGSDVILLRNLHSGPLRPLSLDQLRTVFPHLELTVCLVLNFCFQGSDTLSTGTDDAKVCSATVLEALAKVLSARAREQGLNLRIQKVEHGNSKPERFNPDVF
;
A
#
# COMPACT_ATOMS: atom_id res chain seq x y z
N MET A 1 -7.27 -3.28 -14.01
CA MET A 1 -5.91 -3.63 -14.47
C MET A 1 -5.42 -2.49 -15.34
N PHE A 2 -4.41 -1.76 -14.87
CA PHE A 2 -3.70 -0.72 -15.61
C PHE A 2 -2.57 -1.37 -16.45
N ALA A 3 -1.85 -0.54 -17.23
CA ALA A 3 -0.98 -0.87 -18.36
C ALA A 3 -1.69 -1.18 -19.70
N VAL A 4 -2.71 -0.39 -20.05
CA VAL A 4 -3.35 -0.42 -21.38
C VAL A 4 -2.62 0.59 -22.26
N GLU A 5 -1.64 0.10 -23.02
CA GLU A 5 -1.08 0.69 -24.26
C GLU A 5 0.11 -0.16 -24.77
N ASN A 6 0.79 -0.93 -23.89
CA ASN A 6 1.94 -1.78 -24.26
C ASN A 6 1.73 -3.30 -24.00
N GLY A 7 0.49 -3.77 -23.90
CA GLY A 7 0.21 -5.21 -23.87
C GLY A 7 0.60 -5.96 -22.58
N LEU A 8 0.75 -5.29 -21.43
CA LEU A 8 0.91 -5.97 -20.13
C LEU A 8 -0.41 -6.48 -19.55
N GLN A 9 -1.48 -6.52 -20.36
CA GLN A 9 -2.75 -7.10 -19.95
C GLN A 9 -2.52 -8.59 -19.62
N GLY A 10 -2.65 -8.94 -18.34
CA GLY A 10 -2.39 -10.31 -17.87
C GLY A 10 -0.92 -10.61 -17.52
N ASP A 11 -0.04 -9.61 -17.45
CA ASP A 11 1.31 -9.81 -16.90
C ASP A 11 1.21 -10.19 -15.41
N PRO A 12 1.68 -11.40 -15.00
CA PRO A 12 1.56 -11.87 -13.63
C PRO A 12 2.32 -10.98 -12.62
N ARG A 13 3.33 -10.23 -13.08
CA ARG A 13 4.10 -9.30 -12.24
C ARG A 13 3.21 -8.19 -11.68
N LEU A 14 2.20 -7.74 -12.43
CA LEU A 14 1.28 -6.69 -11.98
C LEU A 14 0.45 -7.14 -10.77
N GLN A 15 0.09 -8.43 -10.71
CA GLN A 15 -0.60 -8.99 -9.56
C GLN A 15 0.31 -9.00 -8.33
N THR A 16 1.57 -9.44 -8.48
CA THR A 16 2.57 -9.39 -7.40
C THR A 16 2.77 -7.97 -6.87
N ILE A 17 2.88 -6.99 -7.76
CA ILE A 17 3.03 -5.56 -7.40
C ILE A 17 1.81 -5.08 -6.62
N SER A 18 0.60 -5.35 -7.13
CA SER A 18 -0.66 -4.96 -6.48
C SER A 18 -0.80 -5.62 -5.10
N ASP A 19 -0.40 -6.89 -5.00
CA ASP A 19 -0.49 -7.67 -3.78
C ASP A 19 0.48 -7.22 -2.69
N ALA A 20 1.62 -6.65 -3.08
CA ALA A 20 2.65 -6.19 -2.16
C ALA A 20 2.37 -4.79 -1.57
N ILE A 21 1.36 -4.06 -2.07
CA ILE A 21 1.01 -2.72 -1.55
C ILE A 21 -0.03 -2.86 -0.43
N ARG A 22 0.30 -2.30 0.74
CA ARG A 22 -0.60 -2.26 1.90
C ARG A 22 -1.53 -1.07 1.80
N VAL A 23 -2.77 -1.25 2.27
CA VAL A 23 -3.74 -0.16 2.39
C VAL A 23 -3.92 0.24 3.85
N ILE A 24 -3.70 1.50 4.16
CA ILE A 24 -3.91 2.08 5.50
C ILE A 24 -5.16 2.97 5.45
N PRO A 25 -6.26 2.59 6.13
CA PRO A 25 -7.48 3.37 6.12
C PRO A 25 -7.34 4.65 6.98
N HIS A 26 -8.05 5.70 6.58
CA HIS A 26 -8.17 6.98 7.29
C HIS A 26 -6.85 7.72 7.51
N PHE A 27 -5.87 7.55 6.61
CA PHE A 27 -4.58 8.24 6.65
C PHE A 27 -4.36 9.09 5.38
N PRO A 28 -3.82 10.32 5.50
CA PRO A 28 -3.51 11.04 6.74
C PRO A 28 -4.75 11.64 7.41
N LYS A 29 -5.92 11.52 6.77
CA LYS A 29 -7.20 12.03 7.27
C LYS A 29 -8.29 10.98 7.07
N THR A 30 -9.34 11.08 7.88
CA THR A 30 -10.54 10.24 7.77
C THR A 30 -11.13 10.28 6.36
N GLY A 31 -11.37 9.10 5.77
CA GLY A 31 -11.99 8.95 4.46
C GLY A 31 -11.01 8.61 3.33
N ILE A 32 -9.70 8.69 3.60
CA ILE A 32 -8.65 8.37 2.61
C ILE A 32 -8.15 6.94 2.83
N MET A 33 -8.05 6.16 1.74
CA MET A 33 -7.44 4.83 1.70
C MET A 33 -5.99 4.95 1.21
N PHE A 34 -5.06 5.14 2.15
CA PHE A 34 -3.66 5.39 1.83
C PHE A 34 -2.98 4.14 1.27
N GLN A 35 -2.34 4.28 0.11
CA GLN A 35 -1.58 3.21 -0.52
C GLN A 35 -0.14 3.29 -0.04
N ASP A 36 0.18 2.42 0.91
CA ASP A 36 1.50 2.32 1.52
C ASP A 36 2.39 1.38 0.71
N ILE A 37 3.22 1.98 -0.13
CA ILE A 37 4.19 1.28 -0.97
C ILE A 37 5.37 0.69 -0.16
N THR A 38 5.53 1.00 1.13
CA THR A 38 6.71 0.54 1.88
C THR A 38 6.79 -0.98 1.98
N THR A 39 5.64 -1.66 2.06
CA THR A 39 5.58 -3.14 2.01
C THR A 39 6.03 -3.68 0.66
N LEU A 40 5.73 -2.99 -0.44
CA LEU A 40 6.24 -3.33 -1.77
C LEU A 40 7.76 -3.19 -1.84
N LEU A 41 8.32 -2.17 -1.20
CA LEU A 41 9.77 -1.94 -1.17
C LEU A 41 10.52 -2.98 -0.32
N LEU A 42 9.86 -3.54 0.70
CA LEU A 42 10.39 -4.62 1.53
C LEU A 42 10.32 -5.99 0.85
N ASP A 43 9.50 -6.14 -0.19
CA ASP A 43 9.48 -7.31 -1.06
C ASP A 43 10.44 -7.10 -2.24
N PRO A 44 11.63 -7.72 -2.25
CA PRO A 44 12.62 -7.52 -3.31
C PRO A 44 12.13 -8.00 -4.68
N VAL A 45 11.20 -8.97 -4.73
CA VAL A 45 10.64 -9.46 -6.00
C VAL A 45 9.66 -8.43 -6.55
N ALA A 46 8.74 -7.93 -5.71
CA ALA A 46 7.78 -6.91 -6.14
C ALA A 46 8.48 -5.61 -6.54
N PHE A 47 9.47 -5.15 -5.76
CA PHE A 47 10.24 -3.95 -6.10
C PHE A 47 10.99 -4.10 -7.43
N LYS A 48 11.65 -5.25 -7.64
CA LYS A 48 12.32 -5.55 -8.91
C LYS A 48 11.32 -5.54 -10.08
N HIS A 49 10.15 -6.14 -9.92
CA HIS A 49 9.13 -6.14 -10.97
C HIS A 49 8.70 -4.73 -11.38
N VAL A 50 8.52 -3.81 -10.43
CA VAL A 50 8.21 -2.41 -10.75
C VAL A 50 9.28 -1.79 -11.64
N VAL A 51 10.55 -1.91 -11.24
CA VAL A 51 11.67 -1.33 -11.98
C VAL A 51 11.81 -1.98 -13.35
N ASP A 52 11.79 -3.31 -13.43
CA ASP A 52 11.91 -4.06 -14.69
C ASP A 52 10.84 -3.65 -15.69
N ILE A 53 9.58 -3.52 -15.26
CA ILE A 53 8.48 -3.14 -16.15
C ILE A 53 8.71 -1.75 -16.75
N PHE A 54 9.11 -0.76 -15.94
CA PHE A 54 9.41 0.57 -16.45
C PHE A 54 10.63 0.55 -17.37
N VAL A 55 11.70 -0.17 -17.01
CA VAL A 55 12.89 -0.30 -17.86
C VAL A 55 12.54 -0.93 -19.20
N ASP A 56 11.77 -2.02 -19.21
CA ASP A 56 11.30 -2.69 -20.44
C ASP A 56 10.50 -1.75 -21.34
N ARG A 57 9.68 -0.87 -20.74
CA ARG A 57 8.91 0.13 -21.48
C ARG A 57 9.81 1.21 -22.10
N TYR A 58 10.81 1.69 -21.37
CA TYR A 58 11.52 2.93 -21.72
C TYR A 58 12.89 2.74 -22.38
N LYS A 59 13.51 1.55 -22.28
CA LYS A 59 14.89 1.28 -22.74
C LYS A 59 15.16 1.55 -24.24
N HIS A 60 14.13 1.67 -25.07
CA HIS A 60 14.26 1.93 -26.51
C HIS A 60 13.62 3.26 -26.94
N MET A 61 13.20 4.10 -25.99
CA MET A 61 12.54 5.38 -26.28
C MET A 61 13.49 6.58 -26.35
N ASN A 62 14.81 6.35 -26.27
CA ASN A 62 15.85 7.39 -26.27
C ASN A 62 15.63 8.46 -25.19
N ILE A 63 15.18 8.05 -24.01
CA ILE A 63 15.04 8.94 -22.84
C ILE A 63 16.44 9.21 -22.31
N SER A 64 16.81 10.49 -22.21
CA SER A 64 18.11 10.93 -21.70
C SER A 64 18.03 11.50 -20.28
N LEU A 65 16.82 11.77 -19.79
CA LEU A 65 16.55 12.38 -18.49
C LEU A 65 15.38 11.67 -17.81
N VAL A 66 15.55 11.24 -16.56
CA VAL A 66 14.44 10.81 -15.70
C VAL A 66 14.31 11.79 -14.54
N ALA A 67 13.16 12.45 -14.46
CA ALA A 67 12.81 13.35 -13.38
C ALA A 67 11.97 12.62 -12.34
N GLY A 68 12.45 12.56 -11.10
CA GLY A 68 11.68 12.01 -9.98
C GLY A 68 10.97 13.12 -9.22
N VAL A 69 9.75 12.89 -8.77
CA VAL A 69 9.06 13.79 -7.82
C VAL A 69 9.41 13.39 -6.39
N GLU A 70 9.77 14.35 -5.54
CA GLU A 70 10.11 14.02 -4.16
C GLU A 70 8.89 13.58 -3.33
N ALA A 71 9.05 12.74 -2.32
CA ALA A 71 10.25 11.94 -2.05
C ALA A 71 10.14 10.54 -2.68
N ARG A 72 8.92 10.02 -2.86
CA ARG A 72 8.70 8.62 -3.21
C ARG A 72 9.00 8.32 -4.68
N GLY A 73 8.88 9.31 -5.57
CA GLY A 73 9.41 9.20 -6.94
C GLY A 73 10.93 8.99 -6.98
N PHE A 74 11.68 9.38 -5.94
CA PHE A 74 13.13 9.12 -5.86
C PHE A 74 13.48 7.66 -5.55
N ILE A 75 12.50 6.85 -5.18
CA ILE A 75 12.71 5.43 -4.91
C ILE A 75 12.78 4.65 -6.22
N PHE A 76 11.99 5.07 -7.22
CA PHE A 76 11.88 4.40 -8.51
C PHE A 76 12.66 5.10 -9.63
N GLY A 77 12.71 6.43 -9.62
CA GLY A 77 13.36 7.23 -10.66
C GLY A 77 14.83 6.89 -10.89
N PRO A 78 15.71 6.92 -9.85
CA PRO A 78 17.13 6.62 -10.03
C PRO A 78 17.43 5.20 -10.53
N PRO A 79 16.82 4.11 -10.00
CA PRO A 79 16.99 2.78 -10.58
C PRO A 79 16.62 2.69 -12.05
N ILE A 80 15.51 3.32 -12.46
CA ILE A 80 15.08 3.37 -13.86
C ILE A 80 16.09 4.16 -14.70
N ALA A 81 16.49 5.35 -14.25
CA ALA A 81 17.45 6.21 -14.94
C ALA A 81 18.78 5.48 -15.20
N LEU A 82 19.31 4.84 -14.16
CA LEU A 82 20.54 4.07 -14.23
C LEU A 82 20.44 2.94 -15.26
N ALA A 83 19.34 2.18 -15.22
CA ALA A 83 19.13 1.03 -16.10
C ALA A 83 18.96 1.40 -17.58
N ILE A 84 18.36 2.56 -17.89
CA ILE A 84 18.19 3.03 -19.27
C ILE A 84 19.32 3.94 -19.76
N GLY A 85 20.34 4.21 -18.94
CA GLY A 85 21.47 5.09 -19.29
C GLY A 85 21.13 6.58 -19.33
N ALA A 86 20.11 7.00 -18.59
CA ALA A 86 19.69 8.40 -18.46
C ALA A 86 20.26 9.04 -17.18
N LYS A 87 20.36 10.38 -17.16
CA LYS A 87 20.63 11.10 -15.91
C LYS A 87 19.36 11.20 -15.07
N PHE A 88 19.52 11.32 -13.76
CA PHE A 88 18.42 11.55 -12.84
C PHE A 88 18.35 13.03 -12.43
N VAL A 89 17.14 13.60 -12.45
CA VAL A 89 16.87 14.98 -12.02
C VAL A 89 15.86 14.98 -10.86
N PRO A 90 16.23 15.51 -9.68
CA PRO A 90 15.31 15.62 -8.57
C PRO A 90 14.39 16.84 -8.73
N LEU A 91 13.07 16.63 -8.65
CA LEU A 91 12.08 17.69 -8.47
C LEU A 91 11.68 17.74 -7.00
N ARG A 92 11.85 18.90 -6.35
CA ARG A 92 11.73 19.01 -4.89
C ARG A 92 10.83 20.15 -4.45
N LYS A 93 10.32 20.09 -3.23
CA LYS A 93 9.66 21.24 -2.60
C LYS A 93 10.65 22.38 -2.34
N PRO A 94 10.15 23.58 -2.04
CA PRO A 94 10.97 24.77 -1.93
C PRO A 94 12.10 24.68 -0.92
N GLY A 95 13.26 25.23 -1.29
CA GLY A 95 14.41 25.39 -0.41
C GLY A 95 15.19 24.10 -0.14
N LYS A 96 14.92 23.03 -0.89
CA LYS A 96 15.66 21.74 -0.78
C LYS A 96 16.76 21.57 -1.82
N LEU A 97 16.79 22.39 -2.86
CA LEU A 97 17.82 22.38 -3.90
C LEU A 97 18.79 23.55 -3.71
N PRO A 98 20.11 23.32 -3.84
CA PRO A 98 21.09 24.39 -3.81
C PRO A 98 21.12 25.15 -5.14
N GLY A 99 21.66 26.36 -5.12
CA GLY A 99 21.90 27.15 -6.31
C GLY A 99 20.63 27.76 -6.91
N ARG A 100 20.64 27.98 -8.22
CA ARG A 100 19.52 28.62 -8.93
C ARG A 100 18.47 27.60 -9.36
N VAL A 101 17.22 27.89 -9.04
CA VAL A 101 16.08 27.00 -9.32
C VAL A 101 15.01 27.73 -10.13
N ILE A 102 14.22 26.96 -10.87
CA ILE A 102 12.91 27.37 -11.37
C ILE A 102 11.82 26.66 -10.57
N SER A 103 10.69 27.35 -10.39
CA SER A 103 9.55 26.84 -9.62
C SER A 103 8.25 26.84 -10.43
N GLU A 104 7.35 25.95 -10.04
CA GLU A 104 5.99 25.84 -10.56
C GLU A 104 5.03 25.57 -9.40
N ASP A 105 4.03 26.42 -9.26
CA ASP A 105 2.96 26.25 -8.28
C ASP A 105 1.88 25.31 -8.83
N TYR A 106 1.26 24.53 -7.96
CA TYR A 106 0.14 23.67 -8.32
C TYR A 106 -0.89 23.52 -7.20
N GLU A 107 -2.13 23.30 -7.62
CA GLU A 107 -3.24 23.15 -6.70
C GLU A 107 -3.33 21.70 -6.20
N LEU A 108 -3.49 21.58 -4.88
CA LEU A 108 -3.91 20.37 -4.20
C LEU A 108 -5.43 20.43 -3.97
N GLU A 109 -6.02 19.31 -3.58
CA GLU A 109 -7.44 19.28 -3.19
C GLU A 109 -7.74 20.24 -2.02
N TYR A 110 -6.74 20.48 -1.16
CA TYR A 110 -6.84 21.39 -0.03
C TYR A 110 -5.57 22.25 0.08
N GLY A 111 -5.42 23.23 -0.81
CA GLY A 111 -4.36 24.23 -0.77
C GLY A 111 -3.50 24.25 -2.03
N ASN A 112 -2.36 24.94 -1.95
CA ASN A 112 -1.38 25.01 -3.02
C ASN A 112 -0.04 24.47 -2.52
N ASP A 113 0.73 23.88 -3.41
CA ASP A 113 2.11 23.48 -3.14
C ASP A 113 2.98 23.89 -4.33
N ARG A 114 4.29 23.80 -4.18
CA ARG A 114 5.25 24.26 -5.17
C ARG A 114 6.33 23.23 -5.41
N LEU A 115 6.72 23.07 -6.66
CA LEU A 115 7.81 22.21 -7.08
C LEU A 115 8.96 23.05 -7.65
N GLU A 116 10.19 22.68 -7.35
CA GLU A 116 11.43 23.33 -7.78
C GLU A 116 12.35 22.34 -8.49
N MET A 117 13.07 22.83 -9.48
CA MET A 117 14.09 22.11 -10.23
C MET A 117 15.30 23.04 -10.44
N SER A 118 16.51 22.49 -10.39
CA SER A 118 17.72 23.27 -10.74
C SER A 118 17.65 23.71 -12.22
N MET A 119 17.97 24.97 -12.49
CA MET A 119 18.03 25.49 -13.88
C MET A 119 19.10 24.81 -14.73
N GLU A 120 20.09 24.19 -14.10
CA GLU A 120 21.22 23.54 -14.76
C GLU A 120 20.96 22.04 -14.99
N ALA A 121 19.82 21.53 -14.53
CA ALA A 121 19.49 20.11 -14.60
C ALA A 121 19.15 19.64 -16.03
N VAL A 122 18.70 20.52 -16.90
CA VAL A 122 18.12 20.20 -18.21
C VAL A 122 18.88 20.89 -19.33
N LYS A 123 19.16 20.16 -20.41
CA LYS A 123 19.61 20.72 -21.69
C LYS A 123 18.45 20.73 -22.67
N THR A 124 18.47 21.70 -23.58
CA THR A 124 17.43 21.83 -24.62
C THR A 124 17.32 20.55 -25.46
N HIS A 125 16.09 20.14 -25.76
CA HIS A 125 15.72 18.95 -26.53
C HIS A 125 16.06 17.60 -25.86
N GLU A 126 16.41 17.58 -24.57
CA GLU A 126 16.49 16.32 -23.84
C GLU A 126 15.11 15.67 -23.71
N ARG A 127 15.05 14.36 -23.94
CA ARG A 127 13.82 13.59 -23.79
C ARG A 127 13.67 13.13 -22.35
N ALA A 128 12.59 13.56 -21.72
CA ALA A 128 12.36 13.41 -20.29
C ALA A 128 11.23 12.42 -19.98
N LEU A 129 11.45 11.61 -18.94
CA LEU A 129 10.45 10.77 -18.29
C LEU A 129 10.21 11.30 -16.88
N VAL A 130 8.95 11.51 -16.49
CA VAL A 130 8.61 11.87 -15.11
C VAL A 130 8.15 10.62 -14.35
N ILE A 131 8.74 10.36 -13.19
CA ILE A 131 8.41 9.22 -12.33
C ILE A 131 7.92 9.71 -10.97
N ASP A 132 6.78 9.17 -10.54
CA ASP A 132 6.29 9.27 -9.17
C ASP A 132 5.75 7.92 -8.69
N ASP A 133 5.47 7.79 -7.41
CA ASP A 133 4.91 6.54 -6.88
C ASP A 133 3.40 6.42 -7.12
N LEU A 134 2.67 7.52 -6.96
CA LEU A 134 1.21 7.52 -7.04
C LEU A 134 0.65 8.78 -7.71
N VAL A 135 -0.34 8.59 -8.59
CA VAL A 135 -1.11 9.68 -9.19
C VAL A 135 -2.55 9.75 -8.65
N ALA A 136 -2.87 10.88 -7.99
CA ALA A 136 -4.19 11.13 -7.38
C ALA A 136 -4.98 12.23 -8.10
N THR A 137 -4.44 13.44 -8.25
CA THR A 137 -5.07 14.53 -9.04
C THR A 137 -4.35 14.77 -10.36
N GLY A 138 -3.08 14.38 -10.45
CA GLY A 138 -2.20 14.70 -11.58
C GLY A 138 -1.57 16.10 -11.49
N GLY A 139 -1.85 16.87 -10.43
CA GLY A 139 -1.32 18.22 -10.24
C GLY A 139 0.21 18.26 -10.21
N THR A 140 0.83 17.43 -9.36
CA THR A 140 2.29 17.37 -9.23
C THR A 140 2.98 16.94 -10.52
N LEU A 141 2.43 15.96 -11.24
CA LEU A 141 2.94 15.52 -12.54
C LEU A 141 2.79 16.63 -13.59
N SER A 142 1.66 17.34 -13.59
CA SER A 142 1.44 18.49 -14.48
C SER A 142 2.43 19.63 -14.22
N ALA A 143 2.73 19.92 -12.95
CA ALA A 143 3.75 20.89 -12.58
C ALA A 143 5.16 20.45 -13.02
N SER A 144 5.44 19.16 -12.89
CA SER A 144 6.69 18.55 -13.36
C SER A 144 6.86 18.69 -14.87
N ILE A 145 5.79 18.47 -15.64
CA ILE A 145 5.78 18.68 -17.10
C ILE A 145 6.13 20.14 -17.40
N ASN A 146 5.43 21.09 -16.79
CA ASN A 146 5.65 22.52 -17.02
C ASN A 146 7.10 22.93 -16.70
N LEU A 147 7.67 22.48 -15.59
CA LEU A 147 9.07 22.78 -15.22
C LEU A 147 10.07 22.28 -16.27
N LEU A 148 9.90 21.04 -16.70
CA LEU A 148 10.81 20.40 -17.68
C LEU A 148 10.70 21.07 -19.05
N GLU A 149 9.48 21.33 -19.52
CA GLU A 149 9.27 21.96 -20.83
C GLU A 149 9.73 23.42 -20.84
N ARG A 150 9.54 24.18 -19.74
CA ARG A 150 10.10 25.53 -19.59
C ARG A 150 11.63 25.54 -19.58
N ALA A 151 12.26 24.46 -19.13
CA ALA A 151 13.71 24.26 -19.20
C ALA A 151 14.18 23.70 -20.57
N GLY A 152 13.25 23.45 -21.50
CA GLY A 152 13.53 23.03 -22.87
C GLY A 152 13.58 21.52 -23.11
N ALA A 153 13.18 20.69 -22.14
CA ALA A 153 13.04 19.25 -22.35
C ALA A 153 11.74 18.90 -23.11
N GLU A 154 11.76 17.79 -23.83
CA GLU A 154 10.57 17.14 -24.36
C GLU A 154 10.13 16.07 -23.36
N VAL A 155 9.05 16.32 -22.62
CA VAL A 155 8.46 15.27 -21.79
C VAL A 155 7.78 14.25 -22.68
N VAL A 156 8.29 13.01 -22.65
CA VAL A 156 7.78 11.88 -23.43
C VAL A 156 6.56 11.29 -22.76
N GLU A 157 6.62 11.07 -21.44
CA GLU A 157 5.58 10.42 -20.66
C GLU A 157 5.74 10.70 -19.16
N CYS A 158 4.65 10.63 -18.41
CA CYS A 158 4.67 10.47 -16.95
C CYS A 158 4.35 9.03 -16.57
N ALA A 159 4.99 8.48 -15.56
CA ALA A 159 4.74 7.13 -15.09
C ALA A 159 4.59 7.05 -13.56
N CYS A 160 3.62 6.25 -13.10
CA CYS A 160 3.39 5.97 -11.69
C CYS A 160 3.19 4.48 -11.41
N VAL A 161 3.55 4.06 -10.19
CA VAL A 161 3.29 2.69 -9.74
C VAL A 161 1.78 2.51 -9.54
N VAL A 162 1.16 3.43 -8.81
CA VAL A 162 -0.28 3.38 -8.47
C VAL A 162 -1.01 4.56 -9.08
N GLY A 163 -2.22 4.34 -9.61
CA GLY A 163 -3.06 5.43 -10.11
C GLY A 163 -4.51 5.23 -9.77
N LEU A 164 -5.19 6.29 -9.33
CA LEU A 164 -6.62 6.21 -9.02
C LEU A 164 -7.46 5.80 -10.25
N PRO A 165 -8.61 5.13 -10.06
CA PRO A 165 -9.41 4.59 -11.17
C PRO A 165 -9.77 5.60 -12.27
N LYS A 166 -9.87 6.89 -11.95
CA LYS A 166 -10.14 7.95 -12.95
C LYS A 166 -9.04 8.12 -14.01
N PHE A 167 -7.83 7.62 -13.74
CA PHE A 167 -6.73 7.63 -14.71
C PHE A 167 -6.72 6.39 -15.60
N LYS A 168 -7.66 5.46 -15.42
CA LYS A 168 -7.74 4.21 -16.18
C LYS A 168 -8.01 4.47 -17.65
N GLY A 169 -7.12 3.98 -18.52
CA GLY A 169 -7.15 4.17 -19.96
C GLY A 169 -6.05 5.10 -20.45
N GLU A 170 -6.19 5.61 -21.68
CA GLU A 170 -5.26 6.57 -22.30
C GLU A 170 -5.40 7.96 -21.65
N CYS A 171 -4.98 8.07 -20.39
CA CYS A 171 -5.02 9.34 -19.70
C CYS A 171 -3.85 10.22 -20.15
N ARG A 172 -4.14 11.51 -20.37
CA ARG A 172 -3.12 12.50 -20.71
C ARG A 172 -3.12 13.62 -19.68
N LEU A 173 -1.93 14.00 -19.23
CA LEU A 173 -1.70 15.17 -18.38
C LEU A 173 -0.98 16.23 -19.22
N LYS A 174 -1.58 17.42 -19.36
CA LYS A 174 -1.03 18.49 -20.22
C LYS A 174 -0.70 18.00 -21.65
N GLY A 175 -1.53 17.09 -22.18
CA GLY A 175 -1.30 16.51 -23.50
C GLY A 175 -0.17 15.48 -23.57
N LYS A 176 0.42 15.05 -22.44
CA LYS A 176 1.41 13.96 -22.36
C LYS A 176 0.79 12.67 -21.86
N PRO A 177 1.17 11.49 -22.37
CA PRO A 177 0.68 10.22 -21.86
C PRO A 177 1.00 10.02 -20.38
N LEU A 178 0.14 9.26 -19.68
CA LEU A 178 0.33 8.82 -18.31
C LEU A 178 0.26 7.29 -18.26
N TYR A 179 1.36 6.66 -17.84
CA TYR A 179 1.45 5.23 -17.67
C TYR A 179 1.37 4.84 -16.19
N VAL A 180 0.52 3.86 -15.87
CA VAL A 180 0.30 3.39 -14.50
C VAL A 180 0.41 1.87 -14.47
N LEU A 181 0.99 1.30 -13.41
CA LEU A 181 1.10 -0.16 -13.27
C LEU A 181 -0.15 -0.79 -12.66
N VAL A 182 -0.60 -0.30 -11.51
CA VAL A 182 -1.69 -0.93 -10.73
C VAL A 182 -2.75 0.04 -10.25
N GLU A 183 -3.95 -0.49 -10.05
CA GLU A 183 -5.05 0.22 -9.37
C GLU A 183 -4.80 0.25 -7.86
N PRO A 184 -5.35 1.23 -7.12
CA PRO A 184 -5.27 1.23 -5.67
C PRO A 184 -6.07 0.04 -5.15
N SER A 185 -5.50 -0.68 -4.19
CA SER A 185 -6.27 -1.72 -3.50
C SER A 185 -7.32 -1.04 -2.61
N GLN A 186 -8.55 -1.55 -2.63
CA GLN A 186 -9.58 -1.24 -1.63
C GLN A 186 -9.60 -2.26 -0.49
N ASP A 187 -8.79 -3.32 -0.61
CA ASP A 187 -8.73 -4.39 0.37
C ASP A 187 -7.71 -4.05 1.46
N ILE A 188 -8.21 -3.91 2.69
CA ILE A 188 -7.36 -3.84 3.88
C ILE A 188 -6.79 -5.23 4.13
N ARG A 189 -5.49 -5.41 3.88
CA ARG A 189 -4.79 -6.68 4.17
C ARG A 189 -4.40 -6.72 5.63
N ILE A 190 -4.90 -7.71 6.36
CA ILE A 190 -4.49 -8.01 7.73
C ILE A 190 -3.35 -9.02 7.66
N GLU A 191 -2.12 -8.59 7.99
CA GLU A 191 -1.00 -9.50 8.19
C GLU A 191 -1.29 -10.37 9.42
N SER A 192 -1.78 -11.58 9.16
CA SER A 192 -2.05 -12.57 10.20
C SER A 192 -0.72 -13.20 10.60
N SER A 193 -0.05 -12.66 11.61
CA SER A 193 1.05 -13.37 12.28
C SER A 193 0.45 -14.53 13.10
N LEU A 194 0.31 -15.70 12.47
CA LEU A 194 -0.01 -16.94 13.17
C LEU A 194 1.14 -17.29 14.12
N HIS A 195 0.87 -17.35 15.42
CA HIS A 195 1.81 -17.90 16.41
C HIS A 195 1.16 -19.11 17.08
N LEU A 196 1.69 -20.30 16.79
CA LEU A 196 1.27 -21.53 17.47
C LEU A 196 1.83 -21.50 18.90
N LEU A 197 1.01 -21.11 19.88
CA LEU A 197 1.50 -20.85 21.25
C LEU A 197 1.76 -22.11 22.09
N ARG A 198 1.11 -23.25 21.83
CA ARG A 198 1.51 -24.57 22.37
C ARG A 198 0.66 -25.72 21.83
N ARG A 199 1.26 -26.89 21.65
CA ARG A 199 0.56 -28.19 21.53
C ARG A 199 0.47 -28.81 22.91
N GLN A 200 -0.73 -29.07 23.43
CA GLN A 200 -0.91 -29.97 24.58
C GLN A 200 -1.54 -31.28 24.11
N ARG A 201 -1.17 -32.39 24.77
CA ARG A 201 -1.73 -33.71 24.46
C ARG A 201 -3.21 -33.73 24.82
N GLY A 202 -4.07 -34.01 23.85
CA GLY A 202 -5.48 -34.34 24.06
C GLY A 202 -6.50 -33.30 23.60
N SER A 203 -6.09 -32.08 23.26
CA SER A 203 -6.99 -31.07 22.65
C SER A 203 -6.17 -30.08 21.84
N ASP A 204 -6.36 -30.06 20.53
CA ASP A 204 -5.60 -29.20 19.64
C ASP A 204 -6.20 -27.78 19.63
N VAL A 205 -5.69 -26.91 20.50
CA VAL A 205 -6.13 -25.50 20.60
C VAL A 205 -5.20 -24.61 19.80
N ILE A 206 -5.74 -23.88 18.83
CA ILE A 206 -5.01 -22.88 18.04
C ILE A 206 -5.43 -21.49 18.51
N LEU A 207 -4.50 -20.76 19.16
CA LEU A 207 -4.70 -19.36 19.48
C LEU A 207 -4.37 -18.49 18.27
N LEU A 208 -5.34 -17.71 17.79
CA LEU A 208 -5.14 -16.70 16.75
C LEU A 208 -5.12 -15.33 17.43
N ARG A 209 -3.95 -14.68 17.43
CA ARG A 209 -3.81 -13.31 17.92
C ARG A 209 -3.98 -12.35 16.74
N ASN A 210 -5.09 -11.62 16.70
CA ASN A 210 -5.27 -10.52 15.75
C ASN A 210 -4.79 -9.22 16.42
N LEU A 211 -3.91 -8.48 15.76
CA LEU A 211 -3.37 -7.24 16.30
C LEU A 211 -4.17 -5.99 15.87
N HIS A 212 -4.99 -5.99 14.80
CA HIS A 212 -5.70 -4.77 14.37
C HIS A 212 -7.14 -4.99 13.84
N SER A 213 -7.99 -4.00 14.14
CA SER A 213 -9.43 -3.93 13.87
C SER A 213 -9.72 -3.49 12.42
N GLY A 214 -9.91 -4.47 11.53
CA GLY A 214 -10.42 -4.26 10.16
C GLY A 214 -11.25 -5.46 9.70
N PRO A 215 -12.04 -5.32 8.61
CA PRO A 215 -12.83 -6.43 8.07
C PRO A 215 -11.90 -7.54 7.55
N LEU A 216 -12.09 -8.76 8.05
CA LEU A 216 -11.28 -9.93 7.75
C LEU A 216 -11.67 -10.57 6.41
N ARG A 217 -10.69 -10.84 5.54
CA ARG A 217 -10.82 -11.86 4.48
C ARG A 217 -10.45 -13.25 5.02
N PRO A 218 -11.03 -14.34 4.46
CA PRO A 218 -10.85 -15.69 4.99
C PRO A 218 -9.38 -16.11 4.88
N LEU A 219 -8.80 -16.60 5.98
CA LEU A 219 -7.61 -17.45 5.91
C LEU A 219 -7.90 -18.59 4.91
N SER A 220 -6.97 -18.89 4.01
CA SER A 220 -7.08 -20.12 3.22
C SER A 220 -6.97 -21.32 4.18
N LEU A 221 -8.12 -21.85 4.60
CA LEU A 221 -8.22 -23.03 5.47
C LEU A 221 -7.54 -24.26 4.85
N ASP A 222 -7.28 -24.26 3.55
CA ASP A 222 -6.46 -25.26 2.86
C ASP A 222 -5.02 -25.31 3.41
N GLN A 223 -4.44 -24.17 3.78
CA GLN A 223 -3.13 -24.15 4.45
C GLN A 223 -3.18 -24.78 5.84
N LEU A 224 -4.30 -24.60 6.57
CA LEU A 224 -4.49 -25.19 7.90
C LEU A 224 -4.74 -26.72 7.84
N ARG A 225 -5.49 -27.20 6.83
CA ARG A 225 -5.70 -28.64 6.58
C ARG A 225 -4.41 -29.38 6.21
N THR A 226 -3.53 -28.74 5.44
CA THR A 226 -2.24 -29.32 5.03
C THR A 226 -1.35 -29.62 6.23
N VAL A 227 -1.45 -28.81 7.28
CA VAL A 227 -0.63 -28.95 8.50
C VAL A 227 -1.31 -29.87 9.53
N PHE A 228 -2.65 -29.95 9.54
CA PHE A 228 -3.41 -30.64 10.59
C PHE A 228 -4.62 -31.43 10.04
N PRO A 229 -4.42 -32.66 9.55
CA PRO A 229 -5.44 -33.41 8.80
C PRO A 229 -6.59 -33.99 9.64
N HIS A 230 -6.50 -34.02 10.97
CA HIS A 230 -7.48 -34.67 11.85
C HIS A 230 -7.89 -33.84 13.09
N LEU A 231 -7.85 -32.51 12.99
CA LEU A 231 -8.00 -31.61 14.14
C LEU A 231 -9.45 -31.16 14.41
N GLU A 232 -9.92 -31.32 15.65
CA GLU A 232 -10.97 -30.44 16.20
C GLU A 232 -10.33 -29.07 16.50
N LEU A 233 -10.60 -28.08 15.64
CA LEU A 233 -10.05 -26.73 15.78
C LEU A 233 -10.81 -25.93 16.85
N THR A 234 -10.19 -25.75 18.02
CA THR A 234 -10.61 -24.68 18.93
C THR A 234 -9.82 -23.41 18.59
N VAL A 235 -10.51 -22.41 18.02
CA VAL A 235 -9.93 -21.11 17.68
C VAL A 235 -10.18 -20.13 18.82
N CYS A 236 -9.14 -19.84 19.60
CA CYS A 236 -9.19 -18.80 20.62
C CYS A 236 -8.76 -17.47 20.00
N LEU A 237 -9.72 -16.55 19.85
CA LEU A 237 -9.48 -15.16 19.45
C LEU A 237 -9.14 -14.34 20.70
N VAL A 238 -7.88 -13.99 20.87
CA VAL A 238 -7.44 -13.07 21.93
C VAL A 238 -7.17 -11.70 21.31
N LEU A 239 -8.02 -10.72 21.63
CA LEU A 239 -7.81 -9.33 21.23
C LEU A 239 -7.06 -8.60 22.35
N ASN A 240 -5.84 -8.15 22.06
CA ASN A 240 -5.16 -7.18 22.92
C ASN A 240 -5.45 -5.77 22.40
N PHE A 241 -6.20 -4.99 23.16
CA PHE A 241 -6.30 -3.55 22.92
C PHE A 241 -5.07 -2.88 23.52
N CYS A 242 -4.17 -2.38 22.67
CA CYS A 242 -3.09 -1.49 23.10
C CYS A 242 -3.50 -0.05 22.75
N PHE A 243 -4.10 0.66 23.71
CA PHE A 243 -4.34 2.09 23.57
C PHE A 243 -2.98 2.81 23.73
N GLN A 244 -2.41 3.32 22.64
CA GLN A 244 -1.44 4.40 22.71
C GLN A 244 -2.16 5.70 22.36
N GLY A 245 -2.49 6.46 23.39
CA GLY A 245 -3.16 7.74 23.28
C GLY A 245 -3.28 8.36 24.67
N SER A 246 -2.21 9.01 25.11
CA SER A 246 -2.29 10.04 26.13
C SER A 246 -3.06 11.20 25.51
N ASP A 247 -4.37 11.27 25.73
CA ASP A 247 -5.10 12.54 25.78
C ASP A 247 -6.41 12.32 26.53
N THR A 248 -6.56 13.10 27.58
CA THR A 248 -7.77 13.21 28.39
C THR A 248 -8.93 13.69 27.53
N LEU A 249 -9.86 12.80 27.21
CA LEU A 249 -11.23 13.18 26.87
C LEU A 249 -12.20 12.43 27.78
N SER A 250 -12.81 13.22 28.65
CA SER A 250 -13.96 12.91 29.47
C SER A 250 -15.17 12.50 28.63
N THR A 251 -15.95 11.56 29.20
CA THR A 251 -17.35 11.21 28.91
C THR A 251 -17.67 10.61 27.53
N GLY A 252 -17.90 9.29 27.51
CA GLY A 252 -18.51 8.57 26.38
C GLY A 252 -18.25 7.06 26.42
N THR A 253 -18.80 6.34 27.40
CA THR A 253 -18.48 4.93 27.71
C THR A 253 -19.30 3.85 26.97
N ASP A 254 -20.18 4.19 26.02
CA ASP A 254 -21.08 3.20 25.42
C ASP A 254 -20.77 2.86 23.94
N ASP A 255 -20.32 3.80 23.10
CA ASP A 255 -20.15 3.53 21.66
C ASP A 255 -18.97 2.61 21.33
N ALA A 256 -17.87 2.69 22.11
CA ALA A 256 -16.69 1.85 21.90
C ALA A 256 -16.90 0.37 22.29
N LYS A 257 -17.77 0.10 23.29
CA LYS A 257 -18.10 -1.26 23.71
C LYS A 257 -19.02 -1.96 22.72
N VAL A 258 -20.01 -1.24 22.20
CA VAL A 258 -21.03 -1.76 21.27
C VAL A 258 -20.43 -2.13 19.91
N CYS A 259 -19.45 -1.37 19.42
CA CYS A 259 -18.77 -1.68 18.16
C CYS A 259 -17.95 -3.00 18.26
N SER A 260 -17.36 -3.28 19.42
CA SER A 260 -16.52 -4.48 19.64
C SER A 260 -17.31 -5.79 19.70
N ALA A 261 -18.49 -5.80 20.33
CA ALA A 261 -19.31 -7.00 20.51
C ALA A 261 -19.98 -7.43 19.19
N THR A 262 -20.47 -6.46 18.42
CA THR A 262 -21.19 -6.69 17.16
C THR A 262 -20.25 -7.27 16.09
N VAL A 263 -19.02 -6.76 16.00
CA VAL A 263 -18.00 -7.28 15.07
C VAL A 263 -17.57 -8.69 15.48
N LEU A 264 -17.39 -8.96 16.79
CA LEU A 264 -17.03 -10.30 17.27
C LEU A 264 -18.10 -11.34 16.95
N GLU A 265 -19.38 -11.02 17.18
CA GLU A 265 -20.49 -11.92 16.88
C GLU A 265 -20.63 -12.18 15.38
N ALA A 266 -20.46 -11.14 14.54
CA ALA A 266 -20.49 -11.29 13.09
C ALA A 266 -19.35 -12.19 12.60
N LEU A 267 -18.14 -11.96 13.11
CA LEU A 267 -16.97 -12.78 12.78
C LEU A 267 -17.15 -14.23 13.22
N ALA A 268 -17.66 -14.42 14.43
CA ALA A 268 -17.92 -15.74 15.00
C ALA A 268 -18.95 -16.51 14.18
N LYS A 269 -20.02 -15.85 13.73
CA LYS A 269 -21.06 -16.44 12.87
C LYS A 269 -20.49 -16.83 11.50
N VAL A 270 -19.69 -15.97 10.86
CA VAL A 270 -19.08 -16.25 9.55
C VAL A 270 -18.10 -17.42 9.62
N LEU A 271 -17.22 -17.43 10.62
CA LEU A 271 -16.25 -18.52 10.81
C LEU A 271 -16.95 -19.84 11.16
N SER A 272 -17.98 -19.80 12.00
CA SER A 272 -18.75 -21.00 12.39
C SER A 272 -19.55 -21.58 11.22
N ALA A 273 -20.19 -20.73 10.40
CA ALA A 273 -20.94 -21.17 9.23
C ALA A 273 -20.02 -21.87 8.22
N ARG A 274 -18.84 -21.29 7.96
CA ARG A 274 -17.88 -21.83 6.99
C ARG A 274 -17.14 -23.07 7.49
N ALA A 275 -16.95 -23.19 8.81
CA ALA A 275 -16.46 -24.42 9.42
C ALA A 275 -17.46 -25.57 9.24
N ARG A 276 -18.76 -25.32 9.45
CA ARG A 276 -19.82 -26.34 9.24
C ARG A 276 -19.92 -26.80 7.79
N GLU A 277 -19.81 -25.88 6.82
CA GLU A 277 -19.78 -26.22 5.39
C GLU A 277 -18.63 -27.17 5.01
N GLN A 278 -17.57 -27.20 5.83
CA GLN A 278 -16.37 -28.02 5.61
C GLN A 278 -16.26 -29.20 6.59
N GLY A 279 -17.33 -29.50 7.34
CA GLY A 279 -17.40 -30.61 8.30
C GLY A 279 -16.56 -30.41 9.57
N LEU A 280 -16.16 -29.17 9.87
CA LEU A 280 -15.32 -28.82 11.03
C LEU A 280 -16.19 -28.33 12.19
N ASN A 281 -15.85 -28.77 13.40
CA ASN A 281 -16.48 -28.30 14.63
C ASN A 281 -15.64 -27.16 15.23
N LEU A 282 -16.16 -25.93 15.16
CA LEU A 282 -15.45 -24.72 15.60
C LEU A 282 -16.06 -24.22 16.92
N ARG A 283 -15.23 -24.14 17.98
CA ARG A 283 -15.62 -23.54 19.26
C ARG A 283 -14.95 -22.17 19.40
N ILE A 284 -15.76 -21.13 19.59
CA ILE A 284 -15.30 -19.75 19.74
C ILE A 284 -15.53 -19.31 21.18
N GLN A 285 -14.48 -18.86 21.86
CA GLN A 285 -14.56 -18.28 23.20
C GLN A 285 -14.11 -16.81 23.18
N LYS A 286 -14.89 -15.97 23.87
CA LYS A 286 -14.54 -14.57 24.12
C LYS A 286 -13.68 -14.50 25.38
N VAL A 287 -12.49 -13.90 25.29
CA VAL A 287 -11.61 -13.65 26.44
C VAL A 287 -11.47 -12.13 26.62
N GLU A 288 -12.05 -11.59 27.69
CA GLU A 288 -11.91 -10.17 28.05
C GLU A 288 -10.70 -9.98 28.95
N HIS A 289 -9.74 -9.13 28.57
CA HIS A 289 -8.63 -8.75 29.46
C HIS A 289 -9.02 -7.49 30.26
N GLY A 290 -9.15 -7.66 31.58
CA GLY A 290 -9.10 -6.55 32.54
C GLY A 290 -7.68 -5.99 32.65
N ASN A 291 -7.57 -4.72 33.06
CA ASN A 291 -6.38 -3.86 33.01
C ASN A 291 -5.20 -4.24 33.94
N SER A 292 -4.93 -5.52 34.19
CA SER A 292 -3.80 -5.99 34.99
C SER A 292 -2.82 -6.81 34.14
N LYS A 293 -1.53 -6.71 34.46
CA LYS A 293 -0.37 -7.40 33.84
C LYS A 293 -0.68 -8.85 33.41
N PRO A 294 0.02 -9.41 32.40
CA PRO A 294 -0.32 -10.69 31.79
C PRO A 294 -0.20 -11.82 32.82
N GLU A 295 -1.32 -12.15 33.46
CA GLU A 295 -1.43 -13.36 34.27
C GLU A 295 -1.44 -14.56 33.32
N ARG A 296 -0.68 -15.58 33.71
CA ARG A 296 -0.58 -16.83 32.98
C ARG A 296 -1.98 -17.40 32.76
N PHE A 297 -2.27 -17.76 31.51
CA PHE A 297 -3.45 -18.53 31.14
C PHE A 297 -3.57 -19.76 32.05
N ASN A 298 -4.65 -19.83 32.86
CA ASN A 298 -4.94 -20.97 33.74
C ASN A 298 -5.90 -21.93 33.03
N PRO A 299 -5.44 -23.13 32.62
CA PRO A 299 -6.25 -24.05 31.83
C PRO A 299 -7.26 -24.87 32.65
N ASP A 300 -7.24 -24.80 34.00
CA ASP A 300 -8.04 -25.66 34.88
C ASP A 300 -9.46 -25.13 35.20
N VAL A 301 -9.93 -24.08 34.49
CA VAL A 301 -11.29 -23.51 34.67
C VAL A 301 -12.27 -24.01 33.57
N PHE A 302 -11.99 -25.15 32.93
CA PHE A 302 -12.82 -25.71 31.86
C PHE A 302 -13.10 -27.20 32.01
#